data_AF-A0A9W3CDV0-F1
#
_entry.id   AF-A0A9W3CDV0-F1
#
_cell.length_a   1.000
_cell.length_b   1.000
_cell.length_c   1.000
_cell.angle_alpha   90.00
_cell.angle_beta   90.00
_cell.angle_gamma   90.00
#
_symmetry.space_group_name_H-M   'P 1'
#
loop_
_entity.id
_entity.type
_entity.pdbx_description
1 polymer ?
#
loop_
_entity_poly.entity_id
_entity_poly.type
_entity_poly.pdbx_seq_one_letter_code
_entity_poly.pdbx_strand_id
1 'polypeptide(L)'
;MNQKMGESIIASEDVFKNEELRSLVDLYYESSTKTLDIFNTVGSSANKAKQSIVSIRIAIQKFEKESDNGGNKKYEDTLEGLNKVKAMGDPFGDEYKNQMESVRADQLILLGKFHELAVKLDSKKKIFKKKRRWVTILYATAAMSFLAAEICICIVIPPLGLYTAVAAATGVNYVIGTVGVLVNVVLKNREKDLDRQKEVVDIMKDSTDVNIQMTNTVHSLVEKLTVSLSSILFSVEHAVVEREEVAVKNLMEAIRDEVDTFATAVKEVGEAAARCSTCVSSGKLQVLEHITKLMSSRGKKPHLFERITNSMSSKGKKK
;
A
#
# COMPACT_ATOMS: atom_id res chain seq x y z
N MET A 1 -0.63 -14.74 -2.10
CA MET A 1 0.60 -14.64 -2.93
C MET A 1 1.77 -14.43 -1.99
N ASN A 2 2.83 -15.22 -2.12
CA ASN A 2 3.88 -15.31 -1.10
C ASN A 2 4.66 -13.99 -1.02
N GLN A 3 4.83 -13.40 0.17
CA GLN A 3 5.64 -12.18 0.39
C GLN A 3 7.02 -12.26 -0.28
N LYS A 4 7.61 -13.47 -0.25
CA LYS A 4 8.85 -13.82 -0.96
C LYS A 4 8.85 -13.60 -2.47
N MET A 5 7.69 -13.72 -3.13
CA MET A 5 7.56 -13.49 -4.57
C MET A 5 7.61 -12.00 -4.91
N GLY A 6 6.97 -11.16 -4.09
CA GLY A 6 7.08 -9.69 -4.20
C GLY A 6 8.52 -9.24 -3.94
N GLU A 7 9.11 -9.69 -2.84
CA GLU A 7 10.50 -9.40 -2.48
C GLU A 7 11.49 -9.83 -3.56
N SER A 8 11.32 -11.02 -4.16
CA SER A 8 12.20 -11.50 -5.24
C SER A 8 12.08 -10.70 -6.54
N ILE A 9 10.91 -10.16 -6.85
CA ILE A 9 10.70 -9.33 -8.05
C ILE A 9 11.32 -7.95 -7.82
N ILE A 10 11.09 -7.34 -6.67
CA ILE A 10 11.62 -6.02 -6.32
C ILE A 10 13.15 -6.06 -6.17
N ALA A 11 13.69 -7.16 -5.63
CA ALA A 11 15.14 -7.36 -5.48
C ALA A 11 15.89 -7.56 -6.80
N SER A 12 15.20 -7.88 -7.91
CA SER A 12 15.87 -8.09 -9.18
C SER A 12 16.29 -6.76 -9.83
N GLU A 13 17.60 -6.56 -9.89
CA GLU A 13 18.30 -5.35 -10.38
C GLU A 13 17.91 -4.97 -11.82
N ASP A 14 17.44 -5.95 -12.59
CA ASP A 14 16.99 -5.82 -13.97
C ASP A 14 15.65 -5.07 -14.17
N VAL A 15 14.88 -4.84 -13.11
CA VAL A 15 13.47 -4.38 -13.15
C VAL A 15 13.38 -2.86 -13.23
N PHE A 16 14.22 -2.14 -12.48
CA PHE A 16 14.16 -0.69 -12.35
C PHE A 16 15.49 -0.06 -12.76
N LYS A 17 15.54 0.53 -13.97
CA LYS A 17 16.63 1.46 -14.36
C LYS A 17 16.57 2.79 -13.60
N ASN A 18 15.44 3.08 -12.95
CA ASN A 18 15.24 4.24 -12.11
C ASN A 18 15.37 3.80 -10.65
N GLU A 19 16.53 4.08 -10.05
CA GLU A 19 16.83 3.72 -8.66
C GLU A 19 15.88 4.39 -7.66
N GLU A 20 15.45 5.63 -7.94
CA GLU A 20 14.45 6.34 -7.11
C GLU A 20 13.12 5.58 -7.09
N LEU A 21 12.67 5.05 -8.24
CA LEU A 21 11.45 4.25 -8.32
C LEU A 21 11.59 2.93 -7.56
N ARG A 22 12.75 2.28 -7.63
CA ARG A 22 13.01 1.03 -6.90
C ARG A 22 12.95 1.25 -5.40
N SER A 23 13.68 2.24 -4.91
CA SER A 23 13.70 2.61 -3.49
C SER A 23 12.29 2.96 -2.99
N LEU A 24 11.50 3.66 -3.80
CA LEU A 24 10.13 4.00 -3.47
C LEU A 24 9.20 2.78 -3.39
N VAL A 25 9.37 1.82 -4.30
CA VAL A 25 8.65 0.54 -4.25
C VAL A 25 9.02 -0.21 -2.97
N ASP A 26 10.31 -0.33 -2.63
CA ASP A 26 10.75 -0.97 -1.39
C ASP A 26 10.10 -0.33 -0.15
N LEU A 27 10.14 1.00 -0.05
CA LEU A 27 9.52 1.77 1.04
C LEU A 27 8.00 1.57 1.11
N TYR A 28 7.32 1.53 -0.04
CA TYR A 28 5.88 1.25 -0.09
C TYR A 28 5.55 -0.15 0.44
N TYR A 29 6.31 -1.17 0.06
CA TYR A 29 6.08 -2.54 0.53
C TYR A 29 6.40 -2.68 2.01
N GLU A 30 7.44 -2.00 2.51
CA GLU A 30 7.77 -1.96 3.93
C GLU A 30 6.64 -1.31 4.75
N SER A 31 6.23 -0.09 4.39
CA SER A 31 5.14 0.63 5.06
C SER A 31 3.81 -0.15 5.01
N SER A 32 3.50 -0.78 3.88
CA SER A 32 2.30 -1.62 3.75
C SER A 32 2.38 -2.88 4.61
N THR A 33 3.57 -3.45 4.81
CA THR A 33 3.75 -4.59 5.74
C THR A 33 3.54 -4.15 7.19
N LYS A 34 4.15 -3.03 7.61
CA LYS A 34 3.89 -2.47 8.95
C LYS A 34 2.40 -2.17 9.18
N THR A 35 1.71 -1.68 8.16
CA THR A 35 0.26 -1.44 8.20
C THR A 35 -0.54 -2.74 8.39
N LEU A 36 -0.15 -3.83 7.71
CA LEU A 36 -0.74 -5.16 7.93
C LEU A 36 -0.50 -5.67 9.35
N ASP A 37 0.71 -5.45 9.89
CA ASP A 37 1.05 -5.86 11.26
C ASP A 37 0.15 -5.18 12.29
N ILE A 38 -0.12 -3.87 12.13
CA ILE A 38 -1.12 -3.16 12.97
C ILE A 38 -2.48 -3.84 12.90
N PHE A 39 -2.98 -4.14 11.70
CA PHE A 39 -4.32 -4.74 11.57
C PHE A 39 -4.37 -6.16 12.15
N ASN A 40 -3.27 -6.92 12.10
CA ASN A 40 -3.16 -8.20 12.79
C ASN A 40 -3.16 -8.03 14.31
N THR A 41 -2.41 -7.05 14.84
CA THR A 41 -2.42 -6.69 16.27
C THR A 41 -3.83 -6.33 16.72
N VAL A 42 -4.51 -5.43 15.99
CA VAL A 42 -5.88 -5.00 16.26
C VAL A 42 -6.86 -6.19 16.22
N GLY A 43 -6.74 -7.08 15.24
CA GLY A 43 -7.58 -8.28 15.15
C GLY A 43 -7.37 -9.22 16.33
N SER A 44 -6.13 -9.39 16.79
CA SER A 44 -5.80 -10.17 17.99
C SER A 44 -6.37 -9.53 19.25
N SER A 45 -6.25 -8.20 19.39
CA SER A 45 -6.82 -7.42 20.48
C SER A 45 -8.35 -7.51 20.52
N ALA A 46 -9.02 -7.46 19.38
CA ALA A 46 -10.46 -7.67 19.29
C ALA A 46 -10.87 -9.08 19.75
N ASN A 47 -10.09 -10.10 19.41
CA ASN A 47 -10.32 -11.47 19.90
C ASN A 47 -10.14 -11.59 21.42
N LYS A 48 -9.16 -10.89 22.00
CA LYS A 48 -8.99 -10.81 23.46
C LYS A 48 -10.19 -10.11 24.11
N ALA A 49 -10.61 -8.96 23.59
CA ALA A 49 -11.77 -8.22 24.08
C ALA A 49 -13.07 -9.04 24.02
N LYS A 50 -13.21 -9.91 23.00
CA LYS A 50 -14.32 -10.87 22.90
C LYS A 50 -14.36 -11.85 24.09
N GLN A 51 -13.21 -12.24 24.63
CA GLN A 51 -13.16 -13.10 25.83
C GLN A 51 -13.67 -12.33 27.06
N SER A 52 -13.30 -11.05 27.19
CA SER A 52 -13.80 -10.18 28.27
C SER A 52 -15.32 -10.04 28.24
N ILE A 53 -15.93 -9.89 27.05
CA ILE A 53 -17.40 -9.85 26.90
C ILE A 53 -18.06 -11.12 27.44
N VAL A 54 -17.49 -12.29 27.13
CA VAL A 54 -18.01 -13.58 27.62
C VAL A 54 -17.93 -13.63 29.15
N SER A 55 -16.80 -13.22 29.73
CA SER A 55 -16.62 -13.16 31.19
C SER A 55 -17.60 -12.19 31.86
N ILE A 56 -17.85 -11.01 31.29
CA ILE A 56 -18.82 -10.02 31.80
C ILE A 56 -20.23 -10.62 31.78
N ARG A 57 -20.64 -11.24 30.66
CA ARG A 57 -21.97 -11.85 30.55
C ARG A 57 -22.19 -13.00 31.54
N ILE A 58 -21.15 -13.80 31.79
CA ILE A 58 -21.21 -14.84 32.84
C ILE A 58 -21.38 -14.20 34.23
N ALA A 59 -20.68 -13.10 34.52
CA ALA A 59 -20.83 -12.39 35.79
C ALA A 59 -22.25 -11.80 35.95
N ILE A 60 -22.83 -11.21 34.90
CA ILE A 60 -24.22 -10.73 34.91
C ILE A 60 -25.21 -11.87 35.22
N GLN A 61 -25.03 -13.05 34.61
CA GLN A 61 -25.90 -14.21 34.89
C GLN A 61 -25.77 -14.74 36.32
N LYS A 62 -24.56 -14.70 36.89
CA LYS A 62 -24.33 -15.07 38.29
C LYS A 62 -25.02 -14.07 39.22
N PHE A 63 -24.94 -12.79 38.90
CA PHE A 63 -25.57 -11.72 39.66
C PHE A 63 -27.09 -11.90 39.78
N GLU A 64 -27.76 -12.24 38.68
CA GLU A 64 -29.20 -12.54 38.66
C GLU A 64 -29.54 -13.68 39.63
N LYS A 65 -28.78 -14.78 39.59
CA LYS A 65 -28.97 -15.94 40.46
C LYS A 65 -28.72 -15.62 41.94
N GLU A 66 -27.67 -14.85 42.24
CA GLU A 66 -27.31 -14.47 43.61
C GLU A 66 -28.27 -13.43 44.20
N SER A 67 -28.88 -12.59 43.35
CA SER A 67 -29.89 -11.62 43.77
C SER A 67 -31.18 -12.30 44.26
N ASP A 68 -31.58 -13.41 43.63
CA ASP A 68 -32.81 -14.13 43.96
C ASP A 68 -32.68 -15.04 45.20
N ASN A 69 -31.47 -15.52 45.51
CA ASN A 69 -31.23 -16.53 46.56
C ASN A 69 -31.06 -15.98 48.00
N GLY A 70 -31.06 -14.66 48.22
CA GLY A 70 -31.18 -14.03 49.55
C GLY A 70 -30.12 -14.38 50.62
N GLY A 71 -28.99 -14.99 50.27
CA GLY A 71 -27.99 -15.51 51.21
C GLY A 71 -26.97 -14.49 51.74
N ASN A 72 -26.27 -14.84 52.83
CA ASN A 72 -25.32 -13.99 53.58
C ASN A 72 -23.98 -13.69 52.86
N LYS A 73 -23.75 -14.30 51.69
CA LYS A 73 -22.57 -14.10 50.80
C LYS A 73 -23.04 -13.63 49.41
N LYS A 74 -23.76 -12.51 49.40
CA LYS A 74 -24.39 -11.99 48.19
C LYS A 74 -23.32 -11.46 47.23
N TYR A 75 -23.35 -11.90 45.97
CA TYR A 75 -22.52 -11.41 44.86
C TYR A 75 -21.04 -11.79 44.85
N GLU A 76 -20.59 -12.72 45.70
CA GLU A 76 -19.18 -13.12 45.80
C GLU A 76 -18.67 -13.71 44.46
N ASP A 77 -19.47 -14.56 43.82
CA ASP A 77 -19.11 -15.19 42.54
C ASP A 77 -19.17 -14.19 41.36
N THR A 78 -20.05 -13.20 41.45
CA THR A 78 -20.16 -12.10 40.49
C THR A 78 -18.92 -11.22 40.54
N LEU A 79 -18.54 -10.75 41.73
CA LEU A 79 -17.39 -9.88 41.93
C LEU A 79 -16.07 -10.58 41.56
N GLU A 80 -15.94 -11.87 41.84
CA GLU A 80 -14.80 -12.67 41.38
C GLU A 80 -14.73 -12.70 39.83
N GLY A 81 -15.87 -12.87 39.16
CA GLY A 81 -15.97 -12.84 37.69
C GLY A 81 -15.57 -11.49 37.10
N LEU A 82 -16.03 -10.39 37.69
CA LEU A 82 -15.70 -9.04 37.24
C LEU A 82 -14.24 -8.67 37.53
N ASN A 83 -13.65 -9.14 38.64
CA ASN A 83 -12.21 -8.95 38.91
C ASN A 83 -11.33 -9.64 37.86
N LYS A 84 -11.75 -10.79 37.30
CA LYS A 84 -11.03 -11.44 36.18
C LYS A 84 -11.05 -10.58 34.92
N VAL A 85 -12.14 -9.85 34.67
CA VAL A 85 -12.23 -8.89 33.55
C VAL A 85 -11.29 -7.71 33.79
N LYS A 86 -11.24 -7.17 35.01
CA LYS A 86 -10.29 -6.12 35.39
C LYS A 86 -8.83 -6.56 35.19
N ALA A 87 -8.51 -7.80 35.56
CA ALA A 87 -7.18 -8.37 35.39
C ALA A 87 -6.76 -8.56 33.92
N MET A 88 -7.71 -8.67 32.98
CA MET A 88 -7.40 -8.73 31.54
C MET A 88 -6.85 -7.40 30.99
N GLY A 89 -7.15 -6.28 31.65
CA GLY A 89 -6.60 -4.96 31.31
C GLY A 89 -7.01 -4.44 29.92
N ASP A 90 -6.22 -3.49 29.39
CA ASP A 90 -6.41 -2.95 28.05
C ASP A 90 -6.00 -3.99 26.97
N PRO A 91 -6.91 -4.35 26.04
CA PRO A 91 -6.62 -5.31 25.00
C PRO A 91 -5.63 -4.80 23.92
N PHE A 92 -5.39 -3.50 23.79
CA PHE A 92 -4.55 -2.91 22.73
C PHE A 92 -3.12 -2.61 23.19
N GLY A 93 -2.94 -2.06 24.39
CA GLY A 93 -1.64 -1.81 25.02
C GLY A 93 -0.72 -0.87 24.24
N ASP A 94 0.49 -0.67 24.77
CA ASP A 94 1.48 0.25 24.19
C ASP A 94 1.99 -0.20 22.82
N GLU A 95 1.96 -1.50 22.53
CA GLU A 95 2.39 -2.06 21.25
C GLU A 95 1.59 -1.45 20.09
N TYR A 96 0.26 -1.44 20.19
CA TYR A 96 -0.60 -0.85 19.18
C TYR A 96 -0.29 0.64 18.97
N LYS A 97 -0.14 1.39 20.07
CA LYS A 97 0.12 2.83 20.02
C LYS A 97 1.45 3.13 19.31
N ASN A 98 2.51 2.44 19.70
CA ASN A 98 3.83 2.60 19.10
C ASN A 98 3.84 2.22 17.61
N GLN A 99 3.17 1.12 17.23
CA GLN A 99 3.04 0.73 15.83
C GLN A 99 2.25 1.80 15.03
N MET A 100 1.14 2.30 15.59
CA MET A 100 0.29 3.31 14.96
C MET A 100 1.03 4.63 14.70
N GLU A 101 1.77 5.14 15.67
CA GLU A 101 2.59 6.35 15.52
C GLU A 101 3.64 6.18 14.42
N SER A 102 4.35 5.05 14.44
CA SER A 102 5.36 4.70 13.44
C SER A 102 4.78 4.62 12.02
N VAL A 103 3.65 3.93 11.83
CA VAL A 103 3.02 3.78 10.52
C VAL A 103 2.50 5.10 9.97
N ARG A 104 1.93 5.96 10.81
CA ARG A 104 1.49 7.31 10.37
C ARG A 104 2.67 8.15 9.90
N ALA A 105 3.79 8.11 10.60
CA ALA A 105 5.00 8.82 10.17
C ALA A 105 5.51 8.29 8.82
N ASP A 106 5.60 6.97 8.66
CA ASP A 106 6.02 6.32 7.41
C ASP A 106 5.08 6.69 6.24
N GLN A 107 3.77 6.67 6.46
CA GLN A 107 2.76 7.02 5.45
C GLN A 107 2.93 8.47 4.95
N LEU A 108 3.18 9.43 5.84
CA LEU A 108 3.40 10.83 5.48
C LEU A 108 4.69 11.02 4.67
N ILE A 109 5.79 10.38 5.10
CA ILE A 109 7.06 10.40 4.38
C ILE A 109 6.88 9.82 2.97
N LEU A 110 6.13 8.73 2.85
CA LEU A 110 5.89 8.05 1.59
C LEU A 110 5.08 8.92 0.61
N LEU A 111 4.03 9.60 1.08
CA LEU A 111 3.28 10.57 0.27
C LEU A 111 4.15 11.70 -0.29
N GLY A 112 5.06 12.24 0.53
CA GLY A 112 6.04 13.23 0.08
C GLY A 112 6.93 12.70 -1.05
N LYS A 113 7.44 11.47 -0.90
CA LYS A 113 8.30 10.83 -1.91
C LYS A 113 7.55 10.49 -3.20
N PHE A 114 6.27 10.09 -3.12
CA PHE A 114 5.44 9.90 -4.32
C PHE A 114 5.31 11.21 -5.10
N HIS A 115 4.99 12.30 -4.40
CA HIS A 115 4.85 13.61 -5.02
C HIS A 115 6.15 14.06 -5.69
N GLU A 116 7.28 13.96 -4.99
CA GLU A 116 8.60 14.34 -5.51
C GLU A 116 8.93 13.56 -6.80
N LEU A 117 8.77 12.23 -6.78
CA LEU A 117 9.09 11.42 -7.94
C LEU A 117 8.13 11.68 -9.11
N ALA A 118 6.82 11.86 -8.85
CA ALA A 118 5.84 12.20 -9.88
C ALA A 118 6.20 13.52 -10.59
N VAL A 119 6.58 14.55 -9.83
CA VAL A 119 7.03 15.85 -10.38
C VAL A 119 8.31 15.69 -11.20
N LYS A 120 9.29 14.91 -10.71
CA LYS A 120 10.53 14.62 -11.44
C LYS A 120 10.25 13.90 -12.76
N LEU A 121 9.37 12.90 -12.77
CA LEU A 121 8.99 12.16 -13.98
C LEU A 121 8.30 13.07 -15.00
N ASP A 122 7.37 13.92 -14.58
CA ASP A 122 6.69 14.89 -15.44
C ASP A 122 7.66 15.92 -16.04
N SER A 123 8.62 16.40 -15.25
CA SER A 123 9.68 17.30 -15.73
C SER A 123 10.56 16.62 -16.79
N LYS A 124 11.05 15.40 -16.52
CA LYS A 124 11.83 14.61 -17.48
C LYS A 124 11.05 14.35 -18.77
N LYS A 125 9.75 14.09 -18.67
CA LYS A 125 8.85 13.90 -19.81
C LYS A 125 8.78 15.17 -20.68
N LYS A 126 8.57 16.34 -20.06
CA LYS A 126 8.54 17.63 -20.77
C LYS A 126 9.85 17.90 -21.52
N ILE A 127 10.99 17.59 -20.90
CA ILE A 127 12.32 17.71 -21.52
C ILE A 127 12.43 16.78 -22.75
N PHE A 128 12.06 15.51 -22.63
CA PHE A 128 12.10 14.59 -23.77
C PHE A 128 11.12 14.98 -24.89
N LYS A 129 9.94 15.49 -24.54
CA LYS A 129 8.97 16.00 -25.52
C LYS A 129 9.52 17.20 -26.28
N LYS A 130 10.19 18.13 -25.58
CA LYS A 130 10.90 19.26 -26.21
C LYS A 130 12.04 18.75 -27.09
N LYS A 131 12.92 17.87 -26.57
CA LYS A 131 14.03 17.29 -27.34
C LYS A 131 13.55 16.57 -28.59
N ARG A 132 12.47 15.80 -28.52
CA ARG A 132 11.86 15.15 -29.69
C ARG A 132 11.45 16.17 -30.73
N ARG A 133 10.74 17.23 -30.34
CA ARG A 133 10.34 18.31 -31.27
C ARG A 133 11.55 18.93 -31.98
N TRP A 134 12.60 19.28 -31.23
CA TRP A 134 13.82 19.86 -31.81
C TRP A 134 14.54 18.90 -32.77
N VAL A 135 14.65 17.62 -32.39
CA VAL A 135 15.25 16.60 -33.26
C VAL A 135 14.41 16.43 -34.53
N THR A 136 13.08 16.33 -34.41
CA THR A 136 12.20 16.23 -35.59
C THR A 136 12.36 17.43 -36.51
N ILE A 137 12.41 18.66 -35.98
CA ILE A 137 12.62 19.88 -36.77
C ILE A 137 14.00 19.82 -37.46
N LEU A 138 15.07 19.51 -36.72
CA LEU A 138 16.43 19.44 -37.28
C LEU A 138 16.54 18.46 -38.45
N TYR A 139 16.04 17.23 -38.27
CA TYR A 139 16.08 16.22 -39.33
C TYR A 139 15.17 16.57 -40.52
N ALA A 140 14.00 17.19 -40.28
CA ALA A 140 13.13 17.66 -41.34
C ALA A 140 13.76 18.80 -42.15
N THR A 141 14.37 19.78 -41.47
CA THR A 141 15.09 20.87 -42.12
C THR A 141 16.28 20.34 -42.92
N ALA A 142 17.08 19.43 -42.37
CA ALA A 142 18.17 18.80 -43.09
C ALA A 142 17.68 18.10 -44.37
N ALA A 143 16.65 17.25 -44.26
CA ALA A 143 16.08 16.56 -45.42
C ALA A 143 15.56 17.54 -46.49
N MET A 144 14.89 18.64 -46.10
CA MET A 144 14.44 19.68 -47.05
C MET A 144 15.61 20.43 -47.71
N SER A 145 16.66 20.76 -46.97
CA SER A 145 17.86 21.40 -47.52
C SER A 145 18.59 20.49 -48.51
N PHE A 146 18.68 19.18 -48.23
CA PHE A 146 19.25 18.21 -49.16
C PHE A 146 18.42 18.07 -50.44
N LEU A 147 17.08 18.02 -50.35
CA LEU A 147 16.21 18.02 -51.52
C LEU A 147 16.38 19.28 -52.39
N ALA A 148 16.52 20.45 -51.77
CA ALA A 148 16.79 21.69 -52.50
C ALA A 148 18.15 21.67 -53.21
N ALA A 149 19.20 21.14 -52.56
CA ALA A 149 20.52 21.00 -53.15
C ALA A 149 20.55 19.99 -54.32
N GLU A 150 19.82 18.87 -54.20
CA GLU A 150 19.65 17.89 -55.29
C GLU A 150 19.06 18.54 -56.55
N ILE A 151 18.00 19.36 -56.40
CA ILE A 151 17.38 20.09 -57.52
C ILE A 151 18.37 21.04 -58.20
N CYS A 152 19.20 21.76 -57.42
CA CYS A 152 20.20 22.67 -57.99
C CYS A 152 21.32 21.93 -58.75
N ILE A 153 21.77 20.77 -58.26
CA ILE A 153 22.80 19.95 -58.91
C ILE A 153 22.33 19.45 -60.29
N CYS A 154 21.05 19.12 -60.43
CA CYS A 154 20.45 18.70 -61.71
C CYS A 154 20.50 19.79 -62.81
N ILE A 155 20.65 21.06 -62.46
CA ILE A 155 20.65 22.18 -63.40
C ILE A 155 22.08 22.45 -63.95
N VAL A 156 23.13 22.12 -63.19
CA VAL A 156 24.50 22.59 -63.45
C VAL A 156 25.41 21.50 -64.05
N ILE A 157 25.12 20.20 -63.84
CA ILE A 157 26.01 19.10 -64.23
C ILE A 157 25.65 18.49 -65.60
N PRO A 158 26.63 18.27 -66.50
CA PRO A 158 26.42 17.56 -67.78
C PRO A 158 25.82 16.14 -67.61
N PRO A 159 25.05 15.63 -68.59
CA PRO A 159 24.23 14.41 -68.46
C PRO A 159 24.97 13.16 -67.98
N LEU A 160 26.27 13.03 -68.29
CA LEU A 160 27.09 11.87 -67.95
C LEU A 160 27.56 11.86 -66.47
N GLY A 161 27.68 13.02 -65.81
CA GLY A 161 28.04 13.12 -64.39
C GLY A 161 26.83 13.08 -63.44
N LEU A 162 25.64 13.40 -63.97
CA LEU A 162 24.38 13.50 -63.23
C LEU A 162 24.02 12.21 -62.48
N TYR A 163 24.17 11.05 -63.13
CA TYR A 163 23.78 9.77 -62.54
C TYR A 163 24.59 9.42 -61.27
N THR A 164 25.89 9.72 -61.25
CA THR A 164 26.75 9.45 -60.09
C THR A 164 26.48 10.40 -58.93
N ALA A 165 26.22 11.68 -59.23
CA ALA A 165 25.90 12.70 -58.24
C ALA A 165 24.52 12.48 -57.60
N VAL A 166 23.51 12.12 -58.40
CA VAL A 166 22.15 11.81 -57.92
C VAL A 166 22.13 10.54 -57.07
N ALA A 167 22.86 9.49 -57.46
CA ALA A 167 22.97 8.25 -56.66
C ALA A 167 23.66 8.49 -55.30
N ALA A 168 24.69 9.33 -55.26
CA ALA A 168 25.36 9.70 -54.01
C ALA A 168 24.46 10.55 -53.09
N ALA A 169 23.74 11.54 -53.64
CA ALA A 169 22.88 12.43 -52.88
C ALA A 169 21.66 11.68 -52.28
N THR A 170 21.00 10.84 -53.09
CA THR A 170 19.88 10.00 -52.64
C THR A 170 20.28 9.02 -51.54
N GLY A 171 21.49 8.45 -51.61
CA GLY A 171 22.05 7.60 -50.55
C GLY A 171 22.23 8.35 -49.23
N VAL A 172 22.74 9.59 -49.26
CA VAL A 172 22.94 10.41 -48.06
C VAL A 172 21.61 10.84 -47.43
N ASN A 173 20.63 11.25 -48.25
CA ASN A 173 19.32 11.67 -47.75
C ASN A 173 18.54 10.51 -47.09
N TYR A 174 18.66 9.31 -47.65
CA TYR A 174 18.10 8.07 -47.06
C TYR A 174 18.69 7.77 -45.67
N VAL A 175 20.00 7.95 -45.48
CA VAL A 175 20.68 7.77 -44.19
C VAL A 175 20.18 8.78 -43.16
N ILE A 176 20.05 10.06 -43.54
CA ILE A 176 19.55 11.12 -42.64
C ILE A 176 18.11 10.86 -42.21
N GLY A 177 17.23 10.49 -43.16
CA GLY A 177 15.84 10.14 -42.87
C GLY A 177 15.72 8.95 -41.93
N THR A 178 16.50 7.90 -42.18
CA THR A 178 16.48 6.65 -41.38
C THR A 178 16.95 6.88 -39.95
N VAL A 179 18.07 7.59 -39.77
CA VAL A 179 18.59 7.91 -38.44
C VAL A 179 17.63 8.83 -37.67
N GLY A 180 17.03 9.83 -38.33
CA GLY A 180 16.03 10.71 -37.73
C GLY A 180 14.82 9.96 -37.19
N VAL A 181 14.30 8.99 -37.96
CA VAL A 181 13.19 8.11 -37.53
C VAL A 181 13.60 7.28 -36.31
N LEU A 182 14.78 6.66 -36.31
CA LEU A 182 15.27 5.87 -35.20
C LEU A 182 15.39 6.69 -33.91
N VAL A 183 15.98 7.89 -33.96
CA VAL A 183 16.10 8.77 -32.80
C VAL A 183 14.73 9.21 -32.28
N ASN A 184 13.80 9.54 -33.17
CA ASN A 184 12.42 9.89 -32.80
C ASN A 184 11.71 8.73 -32.09
N VAL A 185 11.85 7.50 -32.59
CA VAL A 185 11.32 6.27 -31.97
C VAL A 185 11.92 6.07 -30.58
N VAL A 186 13.23 6.22 -30.41
CA VAL A 186 13.90 6.10 -29.11
C VAL A 186 13.37 7.13 -28.10
N LEU A 187 13.22 8.40 -28.50
CA LEU A 187 12.69 9.45 -27.62
C LEU A 187 11.21 9.22 -27.26
N LYS A 188 10.40 8.76 -28.21
CA LYS A 188 9.00 8.39 -27.97
C LYS A 188 8.88 7.21 -27.01
N ASN A 189 9.76 6.22 -27.12
CA ASN A 189 9.79 5.08 -26.21
C ASN A 189 10.21 5.50 -24.79
N ARG A 190 11.15 6.43 -24.64
CA ARG A 190 11.50 7.01 -23.33
C ARG A 190 10.36 7.79 -22.70
N GLU A 191 9.59 8.55 -23.49
CA GLU A 191 8.39 9.24 -22.99
C GLU A 191 7.36 8.24 -22.45
N LYS A 192 7.07 7.18 -23.21
CA LYS A 192 6.16 6.11 -22.76
C LYS A 192 6.66 5.37 -21.52
N ASP A 193 7.97 5.20 -21.38
CA ASP A 193 8.56 4.59 -20.19
C ASP A 193 8.36 5.45 -18.94
N LEU A 194 8.51 6.78 -19.06
CA LEU A 194 8.21 7.70 -17.96
C LEU A 194 6.73 7.71 -17.59
N ASP A 195 5.83 7.60 -18.58
CA ASP A 195 4.38 7.49 -18.33
C ASP A 195 4.03 6.25 -17.53
N ARG A 196 4.61 5.09 -17.89
CA ARG A 196 4.40 3.84 -17.15
C ARG A 196 5.03 3.88 -15.76
N GLN A 197 6.18 4.51 -15.60
CA GLN A 197 6.78 4.72 -14.27
C GLN A 197 5.87 5.59 -13.40
N LYS A 198 5.30 6.65 -13.98
CA LYS A 198 4.36 7.53 -13.28
C LYS A 198 3.09 6.79 -12.88
N GLU A 199 2.54 5.95 -13.75
CA GLU A 199 1.39 5.10 -13.43
C GLU A 199 1.64 4.20 -12.21
N VAL A 200 2.84 3.63 -12.08
CA VAL A 200 3.23 2.85 -10.88
C VAL A 200 3.26 3.75 -9.63
N VAL A 201 3.80 4.97 -9.74
CA VAL A 201 3.82 5.95 -8.63
C VAL A 201 2.41 6.36 -8.22
N ASP A 202 1.53 6.64 -9.19
CA ASP A 202 0.16 7.06 -8.95
C ASP A 202 -0.63 5.93 -8.24
N ILE A 203 -0.47 4.67 -8.66
CA ILE A 203 -1.12 3.53 -7.99
C ILE A 203 -0.58 3.30 -6.58
N MET A 204 0.73 3.43 -6.37
CA MET A 204 1.30 3.34 -5.01
C MET A 204 0.78 4.45 -4.10
N LYS A 205 0.63 5.67 -4.65
CA LYS A 205 0.05 6.81 -3.94
C LYS A 205 -1.42 6.53 -3.59
N ASP A 206 -2.25 6.16 -4.56
CA ASP A 206 -3.67 5.85 -4.34
C ASP A 206 -3.83 4.73 -3.30
N SER A 207 -3.01 3.68 -3.39
CA SER A 207 -2.99 2.61 -2.38
C SER A 207 -2.56 3.10 -1.00
N THR A 208 -1.66 4.08 -0.91
CA THR A 208 -1.21 4.64 0.37
C THR A 208 -2.28 5.56 0.97
N ASP A 209 -2.97 6.35 0.15
CA ASP A 209 -4.11 7.17 0.57
C ASP A 209 -5.23 6.29 1.13
N VAL A 210 -5.51 5.16 0.49
CA VAL A 210 -6.44 4.14 1.02
C VAL A 210 -5.94 3.59 2.35
N ASN A 211 -4.65 3.21 2.45
CA ASN A 211 -4.09 2.70 3.70
C ASN A 211 -4.23 3.71 4.85
N ILE A 212 -3.97 5.00 4.61
CA ILE A 212 -4.14 6.08 5.60
C ILE A 212 -5.59 6.16 6.08
N GLN A 213 -6.56 6.14 5.15
CA GLN A 213 -7.98 6.16 5.51
C GLN A 213 -8.35 4.96 6.38
N MET A 214 -7.91 3.77 6.00
CA MET A 214 -8.15 2.53 6.74
C MET A 214 -7.52 2.56 8.13
N THR A 215 -6.27 3.03 8.24
CA THR A 215 -5.58 3.22 9.52
C THR A 215 -6.35 4.19 10.44
N ASN A 216 -6.89 5.28 9.91
CA ASN A 216 -7.69 6.24 10.68
C ASN A 216 -9.04 5.67 11.11
N THR A 217 -9.73 4.94 10.23
CA THR A 217 -10.99 4.24 10.59
C THR A 217 -10.77 3.21 11.69
N VAL A 218 -9.71 2.41 11.58
CA VAL A 218 -9.38 1.44 12.64
C VAL A 218 -9.06 2.16 13.94
N HIS A 219 -8.32 3.26 13.89
CA HIS A 219 -7.98 4.03 15.08
C HIS A 219 -9.20 4.56 15.83
N SER A 220 -10.14 5.19 15.13
CA SER A 220 -11.35 5.72 15.78
C SER A 220 -12.22 4.62 16.38
N LEU A 221 -12.27 3.44 15.75
CA LEU A 221 -12.98 2.28 16.29
C LEU A 221 -12.29 1.71 17.53
N VAL A 222 -10.95 1.68 17.55
CA VAL A 222 -10.19 1.30 18.75
C VAL A 222 -10.44 2.31 19.88
N GLU A 223 -10.42 3.62 19.63
CA GLU A 223 -10.73 4.63 20.63
C GLU A 223 -12.15 4.45 21.22
N LYS A 224 -13.15 4.22 20.36
CA LYS A 224 -14.54 3.93 20.79
C LYS A 224 -14.59 2.69 21.69
N LEU A 225 -13.90 1.62 21.31
CA LEU A 225 -13.81 0.40 22.10
C LEU A 225 -13.14 0.65 23.46
N THR A 226 -12.01 1.37 23.49
CA THR A 226 -11.28 1.70 24.72
C THR A 226 -12.13 2.52 25.69
N VAL A 227 -12.92 3.48 25.19
CA VAL A 227 -13.85 4.27 26.01
C VAL A 227 -14.93 3.38 26.63
N SER A 228 -15.55 2.50 25.84
CA SER A 228 -16.60 1.58 26.32
C SER A 228 -16.04 0.60 27.36
N LEU A 229 -14.85 0.03 27.13
CA LEU A 229 -14.18 -0.83 28.12
C LEU A 229 -13.88 -0.08 29.42
N SER A 230 -13.43 1.18 29.33
CA SER A 230 -13.12 2.00 30.50
C SER A 230 -14.37 2.27 31.35
N SER A 231 -15.52 2.49 30.72
CA SER A 231 -16.82 2.65 31.38
C SER A 231 -17.23 1.38 32.17
N ILE A 232 -17.05 0.20 31.58
CA ILE A 232 -17.28 -1.09 32.24
C ILE A 232 -16.32 -1.26 33.42
N LEU A 233 -15.02 -1.05 33.22
CA LEU A 233 -14.00 -1.24 34.26
C LEU A 233 -14.21 -0.29 35.45
N PHE A 234 -14.63 0.95 35.19
CA PHE A 234 -14.99 1.92 36.22
C PHE A 234 -16.17 1.41 37.07
N SER A 235 -17.21 0.89 36.42
CA SER A 235 -18.39 0.34 37.11
C SER A 235 -18.05 -0.91 37.92
N VAL A 236 -17.18 -1.77 37.38
CA VAL A 236 -16.64 -2.95 38.07
C VAL A 236 -15.84 -2.56 39.32
N GLU A 237 -14.97 -1.56 39.21
CA GLU A 237 -14.16 -1.10 40.34
C GLU A 237 -15.02 -0.58 41.50
N HIS A 238 -16.07 0.17 41.21
CA HIS A 238 -17.01 0.64 42.23
C HIS A 238 -17.82 -0.52 42.82
N ALA A 239 -18.27 -1.48 42.01
CA ALA A 239 -19.08 -2.60 42.50
C ALA A 239 -18.31 -3.51 43.47
N VAL A 240 -16.98 -3.59 43.34
CA VAL A 240 -16.12 -4.36 44.26
C VAL A 240 -15.93 -3.66 45.60
N VAL A 241 -15.97 -2.32 45.64
CA VAL A 241 -15.79 -1.52 46.85
C VAL A 241 -17.11 -1.34 47.61
N GLU A 242 -18.21 -1.21 46.89
CA GLU A 242 -19.53 -0.99 47.46
C GLU A 242 -20.09 -2.23 48.16
N ARG A 243 -20.63 -2.04 49.36
CA ARG A 243 -21.29 -3.10 50.16
C ARG A 243 -22.81 -2.96 50.19
N GLU A 244 -23.34 -1.84 49.70
CA GLU A 244 -24.77 -1.60 49.66
C GLU A 244 -25.40 -2.32 48.45
N GLU A 245 -26.42 -3.13 48.72
CA GLU A 245 -27.11 -3.92 47.68
C GLU A 245 -27.69 -3.04 46.56
N VAL A 246 -28.26 -1.89 46.90
CA VAL A 246 -28.85 -0.95 45.92
C VAL A 246 -27.77 -0.35 45.02
N ALA A 247 -26.61 0.00 45.58
CA ALA A 247 -25.48 0.52 44.81
C ALA A 247 -24.91 -0.53 43.83
N VAL A 248 -24.72 -1.78 44.29
CA VAL A 248 -24.24 -2.88 43.44
C VAL A 248 -25.25 -3.19 42.32
N LYS A 249 -26.56 -3.17 42.59
CA LYS A 249 -27.61 -3.34 41.58
C LYS A 249 -27.53 -2.29 40.46
N ASN A 250 -27.43 -1.00 40.83
CA ASN A 250 -27.32 0.08 39.87
C ASN A 250 -26.06 -0.04 39.00
N LEU A 251 -24.93 -0.42 39.60
CA LEU A 251 -23.67 -0.63 38.86
C LEU A 251 -23.75 -1.83 37.91
N MET A 252 -24.44 -2.90 38.31
CA MET A 252 -24.67 -4.05 37.44
C MET A 252 -25.61 -3.75 36.27
N GLU A 253 -26.58 -2.87 36.46
CA GLU A 253 -27.43 -2.35 35.38
C GLU A 253 -26.60 -1.52 34.40
N ALA A 254 -25.74 -0.62 34.89
CA ALA A 254 -24.81 0.13 34.03
C ALA A 254 -23.85 -0.78 33.23
N ILE A 255 -23.31 -1.83 33.84
CA ILE A 255 -22.47 -2.83 33.15
C ILE A 255 -23.28 -3.57 32.07
N ARG A 256 -24.55 -3.89 32.35
CA ARG A 256 -25.45 -4.56 31.39
C ARG A 256 -25.73 -3.68 30.18
N ASP A 257 -25.96 -2.39 30.39
CA ASP A 257 -26.22 -1.46 29.29
C ASP A 257 -24.96 -1.23 28.45
N GLU A 258 -23.79 -1.15 29.07
CA GLU A 258 -22.53 -0.87 28.39
C GLU A 258 -21.96 -2.10 27.66
N VAL A 259 -22.17 -3.33 28.15
CA VAL A 259 -21.55 -4.54 27.56
C VAL A 259 -22.00 -4.79 26.11
N ASP A 260 -23.21 -4.38 25.73
CA ASP A 260 -23.69 -4.53 24.35
C ASP A 260 -23.09 -3.47 23.42
N THR A 261 -22.84 -2.26 23.91
CA THR A 261 -22.06 -1.22 23.21
C THR A 261 -20.63 -1.71 23.00
N PHE A 262 -20.01 -2.27 24.04
CA PHE A 262 -18.67 -2.85 23.97
C PHE A 262 -18.60 -4.00 22.97
N ALA A 263 -19.59 -4.92 23.00
CA ALA A 263 -19.68 -6.03 22.05
C ALA A 263 -19.81 -5.57 20.60
N THR A 264 -20.59 -4.52 20.37
CA THR A 264 -20.73 -3.90 19.05
C THR A 264 -19.40 -3.30 18.59
N ALA A 265 -18.71 -2.54 19.44
CA ALA A 265 -17.41 -1.96 19.10
C ALA A 265 -16.34 -3.03 18.80
N VAL A 266 -16.27 -4.11 19.59
CA VAL A 266 -15.34 -5.24 19.34
C VAL A 266 -15.60 -5.89 17.98
N LYS A 267 -16.88 -6.08 17.62
CA LYS A 267 -17.26 -6.61 16.30
C LYS A 267 -16.84 -5.67 15.17
N GLU A 268 -17.16 -4.38 15.29
CA GLU A 268 -16.80 -3.35 14.30
C GLU A 268 -15.29 -3.28 14.07
N VAL A 269 -14.49 -3.29 15.15
CA VAL A 269 -13.02 -3.30 15.08
C VAL A 269 -12.51 -4.55 14.36
N GLY A 270 -13.03 -5.74 14.71
CA GLY A 270 -12.60 -7.00 14.09
C GLY A 270 -12.92 -7.06 12.60
N GLU A 271 -14.12 -6.63 12.20
CA GLU A 271 -14.52 -6.54 10.79
C GLU A 271 -13.69 -5.50 10.02
N ALA A 272 -13.44 -4.34 10.64
CA ALA A 272 -12.59 -3.32 10.06
C ALA A 272 -11.16 -3.83 9.85
N ALA A 273 -10.55 -4.46 10.85
CA ALA A 273 -9.20 -5.02 10.74
C ALA A 273 -9.09 -6.04 9.59
N ALA A 274 -10.02 -6.99 9.48
CA ALA A 274 -10.03 -7.98 8.40
C ALA A 274 -10.20 -7.34 7.00
N ARG A 275 -11.12 -6.37 6.89
CA ARG A 275 -11.36 -5.62 5.65
C ARG A 275 -10.13 -4.83 5.24
N CYS A 276 -9.54 -4.09 6.18
CA CYS A 276 -8.36 -3.26 5.95
C CYS A 276 -7.14 -4.10 5.55
N SER A 277 -6.91 -5.24 6.20
CA SER A 277 -5.85 -6.19 5.80
C SER A 277 -6.00 -6.69 4.37
N THR A 278 -7.24 -6.96 3.95
CA THR A 278 -7.54 -7.36 2.57
C THR A 278 -7.27 -6.23 1.58
N CYS A 279 -7.66 -5.00 1.91
CA CYS A 279 -7.39 -3.81 1.09
C CYS A 279 -5.89 -3.56 0.89
N VAL A 280 -5.10 -3.60 1.96
CA VAL A 280 -3.63 -3.41 1.88
C VAL A 280 -3.00 -4.50 1.01
N SER A 281 -3.41 -5.76 1.20
CA SER A 281 -2.92 -6.88 0.41
C SER A 281 -3.26 -6.76 -1.08
N SER A 282 -4.47 -6.27 -1.38
CA SER A 282 -4.91 -5.97 -2.75
C SER A 282 -4.10 -4.84 -3.38
N GLY A 283 -3.83 -3.76 -2.64
CA GLY A 283 -2.97 -2.67 -3.09
C GLY A 283 -1.56 -3.16 -3.46
N LYS A 284 -0.94 -3.96 -2.59
CA LYS A 284 0.38 -4.58 -2.86
C LYS A 284 0.36 -5.45 -4.11
N LEU A 285 -0.74 -6.16 -4.38
CA LEU A 285 -0.90 -6.97 -5.59
C LEU A 285 -1.03 -6.08 -6.84
N GLN A 286 -1.86 -5.06 -6.81
CA GLN A 286 -2.05 -4.12 -7.93
C GLN A 286 -0.72 -3.44 -8.31
N VAL A 287 0.04 -2.96 -7.32
CA VAL A 287 1.37 -2.38 -7.58
C VAL A 287 2.29 -3.39 -8.26
N LEU A 288 2.31 -4.65 -7.78
CA LEU A 288 3.12 -5.71 -8.39
C LEU A 288 2.73 -6.00 -9.84
N GLU A 289 1.43 -6.00 -10.15
CA GLU A 289 0.92 -6.22 -11.50
C GLU A 289 1.37 -5.10 -12.44
N HIS A 290 1.31 -3.84 -12.00
CA HIS A 290 1.75 -2.71 -12.82
C HIS A 290 3.26 -2.68 -13.03
N ILE A 291 4.05 -3.03 -12.00
CA ILE A 291 5.49 -3.27 -12.16
C ILE A 291 5.73 -4.41 -13.16
N THR A 292 4.92 -5.47 -13.11
CA THR A 292 5.04 -6.62 -14.01
C THR A 292 4.72 -6.27 -15.46
N LYS A 293 3.71 -5.42 -15.69
CA LYS A 293 3.35 -4.85 -17.00
C LYS A 293 4.46 -3.93 -17.53
N LEU A 294 5.02 -3.07 -16.67
CA LEU A 294 6.18 -2.23 -16.97
C LEU A 294 7.33 -3.10 -17.52
N MET A 295 7.64 -4.22 -16.88
CA MET A 295 8.67 -5.16 -17.31
C MET A 295 8.39 -5.79 -18.68
N SER A 296 7.19 -6.33 -18.88
CA SER A 296 6.82 -7.04 -20.12
C SER A 296 6.95 -6.12 -21.35
N SER A 297 6.57 -4.85 -21.18
CA SER A 297 6.61 -3.86 -22.25
C SER A 297 8.02 -3.46 -22.72
N ARG A 298 9.07 -3.83 -21.98
CA ARG A 298 10.49 -3.56 -22.32
C ARG A 298 11.14 -4.71 -23.11
N GLY A 299 10.38 -5.72 -23.54
CA GLY A 299 10.92 -6.90 -24.25
C GLY A 299 11.71 -7.85 -23.35
N LYS A 300 11.66 -7.65 -22.02
CA LYS A 300 12.22 -8.58 -21.03
C LYS A 300 11.08 -9.49 -20.53
N LYS A 301 10.89 -10.68 -21.11
CA LYS A 301 10.40 -11.91 -20.44
C LYS A 301 10.44 -13.11 -21.41
N PRO A 302 11.10 -14.23 -21.03
CA PRO A 302 10.57 -15.16 -20.01
C PRO A 302 11.53 -15.50 -18.84
N HIS A 303 12.83 -15.22 -18.94
CA HIS A 303 13.84 -15.80 -18.04
C HIS A 303 13.74 -15.40 -16.56
N LEU A 304 13.10 -14.27 -16.23
CA LEU A 304 12.95 -13.83 -14.84
C LEU A 304 11.85 -14.62 -14.10
N PHE A 305 10.74 -14.93 -14.78
CA PHE A 305 9.70 -15.79 -14.20
C PHE A 305 10.19 -17.23 -14.06
N GLU A 306 10.97 -17.71 -15.03
CA GLU A 306 11.59 -19.03 -15.01
C GLU A 306 12.68 -19.14 -13.92
N ARG A 307 13.51 -18.11 -13.72
CA ARG A 307 14.46 -18.05 -12.58
C ARG A 307 13.75 -18.01 -11.23
N ILE A 308 12.67 -17.23 -11.10
CA ILE A 308 11.92 -17.13 -9.85
C ILE A 308 11.26 -18.47 -9.53
N THR A 309 10.58 -19.11 -10.50
CA THR A 309 9.97 -20.45 -10.33
C THR A 309 11.01 -21.54 -10.05
N ASN A 310 12.17 -21.52 -10.72
CA ASN A 310 13.26 -22.48 -10.47
C ASN A 310 13.92 -22.28 -9.09
N SER A 311 14.05 -21.05 -8.60
CA SER A 311 14.58 -20.78 -7.26
C SER A 311 13.64 -21.27 -6.14
N MET A 312 12.33 -21.24 -6.38
CA MET A 312 11.32 -21.76 -5.46
C MET A 312 11.30 -23.31 -5.45
N SER A 313 11.48 -23.93 -6.61
CA SER A 313 11.60 -25.40 -6.75
C SER A 313 12.88 -25.97 -6.10
N SER A 314 14.00 -25.22 -6.17
CA SER A 314 15.28 -25.62 -5.56
C SER A 314 15.26 -25.56 -4.02
N LYS A 315 14.56 -24.60 -3.42
CA LYS A 315 14.46 -24.47 -1.95
C LYS A 315 13.43 -25.41 -1.31
N GLY A 316 12.50 -25.98 -2.09
CA GLY A 316 11.54 -26.99 -1.63
C GLY A 316 12.09 -28.42 -1.60
N LYS A 317 13.30 -28.67 -2.13
CA LYS A 317 13.95 -30.00 -2.13
C LYS A 317 15.02 -30.19 -1.05
N LYS A 318 15.18 -29.22 -0.15
CA LYS A 318 16.06 -29.33 1.04
C LYS A 318 15.24 -29.08 2.31
N LYS A 319 14.34 -30.00 2.63
CA LYS A 319 13.94 -30.40 3.99
C LYS A 319 13.00 -31.59 3.90
#